data_AF-A0A937I704-F1
#
_entry.id   AF-A0A937I704-F1
#
_cell.length_a   1.000
_cell.length_b   1.000
_cell.length_c   1.000
_cell.angle_alpha   90.00
_cell.angle_beta   90.00
_cell.angle_gamma   90.00
#
_symmetry.space_group_name_H-M   'P 1'
#
loop_
_entity.id
_entity.type
_entity.pdbx_description
1 polymer ?
#
loop_
_entity_poly.entity_id
_entity_poly.type
_entity_poly.pdbx_seq_one_letter_code
_entity_poly.pdbx_strand_id
1 'polypeptide(L)'
;MEKTKVDINILGQDISVMCTEEEKSILLRSRDRIIDEAEKVKSQTKNVGHDYFLILVLLNIAGSEIKNKIKLDELETVESELENINQKIIESIK
;
A
#
# COMPACT_ATOMS: atom_id res chain seq x y z
N MET A 1 23.08 0.33 12.11
CA MET A 1 22.01 1.24 12.56
C MET A 1 21.39 0.63 13.80
N GLU A 2 21.21 1.41 14.86
CA GLU A 2 20.65 0.95 16.12
C GLU A 2 19.14 0.71 15.98
N LYS A 3 18.64 -0.37 16.58
CA LYS A 3 17.20 -0.69 16.58
C LYS A 3 16.62 -0.34 17.95
N THR A 4 15.50 0.37 17.94
CA THR A 4 14.74 0.71 19.14
C THR A 4 13.46 -0.11 19.20
N LYS A 5 12.97 -0.34 20.42
CA LYS A 5 11.68 -0.99 20.64
C LYS A 5 10.58 0.04 20.42
N VAL A 6 9.63 -0.29 19.56
CA VAL A 6 8.44 0.52 19.28
C VAL A 6 7.20 -0.30 19.60
N ASP A 7 6.38 0.22 20.51
CA ASP A 7 5.12 -0.38 20.90
C ASP A 7 3.98 0.28 20.12
N ILE A 8 3.12 -0.54 19.50
CA ILE A 8 1.98 -0.10 18.70
C ILE A 8 0.73 -0.89 19.08
N ASN A 9 -0.45 -0.27 18.91
CA ASN A 9 -1.73 -0.96 19.00
C ASN A 9 -2.34 -1.08 17.60
N ILE A 10 -2.72 -2.30 17.21
CA ILE A 10 -3.46 -2.56 15.98
C ILE A 10 -4.75 -3.28 16.37
N LEU A 11 -5.90 -2.63 16.17
CA LEU A 11 -7.22 -3.23 16.38
C LEU A 11 -7.40 -3.86 17.77
N GLY A 12 -6.87 -3.20 18.82
CA GLY A 12 -6.95 -3.67 20.20
C GLY A 12 -5.87 -4.70 20.58
N GLN A 13 -4.94 -5.01 19.68
CA GLN A 13 -3.78 -5.85 19.97
C GLN A 13 -2.52 -4.99 20.13
N ASP A 14 -1.90 -5.08 21.30
CA ASP A 14 -0.61 -4.43 21.57
C ASP A 14 0.54 -5.29 21.04
N ILE A 15 1.40 -4.68 20.23
CA ILE A 15 2.51 -5.34 19.54
C ILE A 15 3.78 -4.52 19.76
N SER A 16 4.87 -5.21 20.08
CA SER A 16 6.20 -4.64 20.19
C SER A 16 7.06 -5.03 18.99
N VAL A 17 7.63 -4.06 18.29
CA VAL A 17 8.49 -4.28 17.12
C VAL A 17 9.84 -3.62 17.34
N MET A 18 10.93 -4.33 17.02
CA MET A 18 12.28 -3.78 17.02
C MET A 18 12.61 -3.24 15.63
N CYS A 19 12.79 -1.94 15.48
CA CYS A 19 13.05 -1.31 14.19
C CYS A 19 14.02 -0.14 14.28
N THR A 20 14.61 0.27 13.16
CA THR A 20 15.37 1.53 13.07
C THR A 20 14.42 2.73 13.06
N GLU A 21 14.93 3.95 13.25
CA GLU A 21 14.09 5.16 13.17
C GLU A 21 13.47 5.38 11.78
N GLU A 22 14.14 4.96 10.70
CA GLU A 22 13.57 4.99 9.34
C GLU A 22 12.39 4.01 9.22
N GLU A 23 12.59 2.77 9.66
CA GLU A 23 11.58 1.71 9.66
C GLU A 23 10.39 2.05 10.58
N LYS A 24 10.61 2.77 11.67
CA LYS A 24 9.55 3.22 12.59
C LYS A 24 8.51 4.08 11.90
N SER A 25 8.93 5.00 11.02
CA SER A 25 7.99 5.83 10.26
C SER A 25 7.10 4.97 9.34
N ILE A 26 7.68 3.94 8.72
CA ILE A 26 6.96 2.99 7.86
C ILE A 26 6.00 2.16 8.70
N LEU A 27 6.46 1.62 9.84
CA LEU A 27 5.65 0.83 10.78
C LEU A 27 4.39 1.58 11.23
N LEU A 28 4.54 2.84 11.64
CA LEU A 28 3.42 3.65 12.10
C LEU A 28 2.42 3.92 10.97
N ARG A 29 2.90 4.19 9.75
CA ARG A 29 2.03 4.35 8.57
C ARG A 29 1.35 3.05 8.17
N SER A 30 2.03 1.91 8.29
CA SER A 30 1.44 0.58 8.06
C SER A 30 0.33 0.29 9.06
N ARG A 31 0.54 0.60 10.35
CA ARG A 31 -0.49 0.51 11.40
C ARG A 31 -1.72 1.33 11.02
N ASP A 32 -1.53 2.61 10.71
CA ASP A 32 -2.63 3.52 10.39
C ASP A 32 -3.41 3.03 9.17
N ARG A 33 -2.71 2.56 8.12
CA ARG A 33 -3.35 1.97 6.94
C ARG A 33 -4.19 0.73 7.27
N ILE A 34 -3.74 -0.14 8.17
CA ILE A 34 -4.49 -1.32 8.61
C ILE A 34 -5.77 -0.87 9.34
N ILE A 35 -5.68 0.13 10.21
CA ILE A 35 -6.82 0.66 10.97
C ILE A 35 -7.85 1.26 10.00
N ASP A 36 -7.42 2.12 9.08
CA ASP A 36 -8.30 2.77 8.10
C ASP A 36 -9.05 1.73 7.25
N GLU A 37 -8.36 0.68 6.80
CA GLU A 37 -8.99 -0.36 5.99
C GLU A 37 -9.92 -1.24 6.82
N ALA A 38 -9.56 -1.52 8.08
CA ALA A 38 -10.42 -2.23 9.01
C ALA A 38 -11.75 -1.49 9.26
N GLU A 39 -11.73 -0.15 9.39
CA GLU A 39 -12.96 0.63 9.53
C GLU A 39 -13.88 0.49 8.30
N LYS A 40 -13.31 0.53 7.09
CA LYS A 40 -14.08 0.31 5.84
C LYS A 40 -14.68 -1.10 5.81
N VAL A 41 -13.88 -2.13 6.06
CA VAL A 41 -14.34 -3.53 6.03
C VAL A 41 -15.41 -3.77 7.10
N LYS A 42 -15.27 -3.17 8.28
CA LYS A 42 -16.24 -3.29 9.39
C LYS A 42 -17.61 -2.72 9.01
N SER A 43 -17.65 -1.66 8.20
CA SER A 43 -18.91 -1.11 7.70
C SER A 43 -19.61 -2.03 6.69
N GLN A 44 -18.85 -2.88 5.99
CA GLN A 44 -19.34 -3.75 4.93
C GLN A 44 -19.64 -5.18 5.41
N THR A 45 -19.10 -5.58 6.57
CA THR A 45 -19.22 -6.93 7.11
C THR A 45 -19.94 -6.90 8.45
N LYS A 46 -21.07 -7.61 8.55
CA LYS A 46 -21.77 -7.84 9.82
C LYS A 46 -21.41 -9.20 10.39
N ASN A 47 -21.06 -9.24 11.68
CA ASN A 47 -20.93 -10.46 12.48
C ASN A 47 -19.97 -11.52 11.92
N VAL A 48 -18.76 -11.09 11.55
CA VAL A 48 -17.66 -12.01 11.20
C VAL A 48 -16.68 -12.15 12.36
N GLY A 49 -16.04 -13.32 12.50
CA GLY A 49 -14.99 -13.53 13.48
C GLY A 49 -13.74 -12.69 13.19
N HIS A 50 -12.97 -12.36 14.23
CA HIS A 50 -11.81 -11.46 14.16
C HIS A 50 -10.76 -11.91 13.14
N ASP A 51 -10.43 -13.20 13.09
CA ASP A 51 -9.41 -13.73 12.17
C ASP A 51 -9.84 -13.59 10.71
N TYR A 52 -11.10 -13.92 10.41
CA TYR A 52 -11.66 -13.75 9.06
C TYR A 52 -11.74 -12.27 8.67
N PHE A 53 -12.13 -11.42 9.61
CA PHE A 53 -12.13 -9.97 9.42
C PHE A 53 -10.72 -9.46 9.08
N LEU A 54 -9.69 -9.87 9.82
CA LEU A 54 -8.31 -9.48 9.56
C LEU A 54 -7.83 -9.97 8.18
N ILE A 55 -8.20 -11.18 7.77
CA ILE A 55 -7.91 -11.70 6.42
C ILE A 55 -8.53 -10.78 5.35
N LEU A 56 -9.79 -10.36 5.51
CA LEU A 56 -10.43 -9.44 4.56
C LEU A 56 -9.70 -8.08 4.49
N VAL A 57 -9.29 -7.54 5.63
CA VAL A 57 -8.51 -6.29 5.68
C VAL A 57 -7.18 -6.44 4.91
N LEU A 58 -6.45 -7.52 5.16
CA LEU A 58 -5.17 -7.80 4.47
C LEU A 58 -5.38 -8.03 2.96
N LEU A 59 -6.44 -8.73 2.57
CA LEU A 59 -6.80 -8.94 1.16
C LEU A 59 -7.11 -7.62 0.45
N ASN A 60 -7.86 -6.72 1.09
CA ASN A 60 -8.16 -5.40 0.52
C ASN A 60 -6.89 -4.56 0.34
N ILE A 61 -6.00 -4.56 1.33
CA ILE A 61 -4.71 -3.86 1.25
C ILE A 61 -3.88 -4.42 0.07
N ALA A 62 -3.71 -5.74 0.00
CA ALA A 62 -2.97 -6.39 -1.07
C ALA A 62 -3.60 -6.13 -2.45
N GLY A 63 -4.93 -6.20 -2.55
CA GLY A 63 -5.66 -5.90 -3.78
C GLY A 63 -5.48 -4.44 -4.23
N SER A 64 -5.42 -3.49 -3.30
CA SER A 64 -5.13 -2.09 -3.61
C SER A 64 -3.72 -1.90 -4.16
N GLU A 65 -2.72 -2.61 -3.62
CA GLU A 65 -1.35 -2.55 -4.14
C GLU A 65 -1.26 -3.11 -5.56
N ILE A 66 -1.89 -4.26 -5.81
CA ILE A 66 -1.96 -4.85 -7.16
C ILE A 66 -2.63 -3.88 -8.14
N LYS A 67 -3.75 -3.26 -7.75
CA LYS A 67 -4.45 -2.27 -8.56
C LYS A 67 -3.57 -1.05 -8.88
N ASN A 68 -2.81 -0.57 -7.90
CA ASN A 68 -1.88 0.53 -8.12
C ASN A 68 -0.73 0.14 -9.05
N LYS A 69 -0.20 -1.09 -8.92
CA LYS A 69 0.85 -1.59 -9.81
C LYS A 69 0.38 -1.67 -11.27
N ILE A 70 -0.82 -2.20 -11.50
CA ILE A 70 -1.41 -2.23 -12.86
C ILE A 70 -1.49 -0.82 -13.46
N LYS A 71 -1.94 0.17 -12.70
CA LYS A 71 -1.99 1.57 -13.17
C LYS A 71 -0.62 2.15 -13.49
N LEU A 72 0.41 1.79 -12.72
CA LEU A 72 1.78 2.23 -13.00
C LEU A 72 2.29 1.60 -14.30
N ASP A 73 2.02 0.32 -14.54
CA ASP A 73 2.41 -0.37 -15.77
C ASP A 73 1.69 0.23 -17.00
N GLU A 74 0.42 0.63 -16.85
CA GLU A 74 -0.32 1.38 -17.88
C GLU A 74 0.34 2.74 -18.17
N LEU A 75 0.81 3.47 -17.15
CA LEU A 75 1.48 4.76 -17.31
C LEU A 75 2.85 4.61 -18.01
N GLU A 76 3.63 3.58 -17.69
CA GLU A 76 4.90 3.26 -18.38
C GLU A 76 4.67 3.02 -19.88
N THR A 77 3.53 2.40 -20.24
CA THR A 77 3.14 2.21 -21.64
C THR A 77 2.85 3.55 -22.32
N VAL A 78 2.11 4.44 -21.67
CA VAL A 78 1.81 5.78 -22.18
C VAL A 78 3.10 6.60 -22.38
N GLU A 79 4.03 6.52 -21.42
CA GLU A 79 5.34 7.18 -21.52
C GLU A 79 6.11 6.70 -22.76
N SER A 80 6.15 5.39 -22.98
CA SER A 80 6.79 4.78 -24.16
C SER A 80 6.13 5.24 -25.47
N GLU A 81 4.80 5.35 -25.52
CA GLU A 81 4.09 5.86 -26.70
C GLU A 81 4.40 7.34 -26.96
N LEU A 82 4.50 8.16 -25.92
CA LEU A 82 4.89 9.57 -26.04
C LEU A 82 6.32 9.74 -26.56
N GLU A 83 7.27 8.92 -26.09
CA GLU A 83 8.64 8.90 -26.61
C GLU A 83 8.67 8.55 -28.09
N ASN A 84 7.92 7.53 -28.49
CA ASN A 84 7.79 7.12 -29.89
C ASN A 84 7.20 8.23 -30.78
N ILE A 85 6.18 8.95 -30.30
CA ILE A 85 5.59 10.09 -31.01
C ILE A 85 6.63 11.21 -31.15
N ASN A 86 7.33 11.54 -30.07
CA ASN A 86 8.35 12.59 -30.07
C ASN A 86 9.48 12.26 -31.06
N GLN A 87 9.94 11.01 -31.10
CA GLN A 87 10.95 10.57 -32.07
C GLN A 87 10.48 10.76 -33.52
N LYS A 88 9.24 10.36 -33.84
CA LYS A 88 8.67 10.53 -35.18
C LYS A 88 8.53 12.01 -35.60
N ILE A 89 8.19 12.89 -34.65
CA ILE A 89 8.13 14.34 -34.89
C ILE A 89 9.54 14.86 -35.24
N ILE A 90 10.55 14.49 -34.46
CA ILE A 90 11.95 14.87 -34.71
C ILE A 90 12.42 14.39 -36.08
N GLU A 91 12.10 13.14 -36.45
CA GLU A 91 12.42 12.57 -37.76
C GLU A 91 11.72 13.31 -38.91
N SER A 92 10.50 13.83 -38.69
CA SER A 92 9.72 14.54 -39.73
C SER A 92 10.13 16.01 -39.90
N ILE A 93 10.82 16.59 -38.92
CA ILE A 93 11.33 17.98 -38.97
C ILE A 93 12.75 18.04 -39.56
N LYS A 94 13.49 16.93 -39.53
CA LYS A 94 14.80 16.78 -40.17
C LYS A 94 14.68 16.57 -41.68
#